data_AF-A0A3A5KEP0-F1
#
_entry.id   AF-A0A3A5KEP0-F1
#
_cell.length_a   1.000
_cell.length_b   1.000
_cell.length_c   1.000
_cell.angle_alpha   90.00
_cell.angle_beta   90.00
_cell.angle_gamma   90.00
#
_symmetry.space_group_name_H-M   'P 1'
#
loop_
_entity.id
_entity.type
_entity.pdbx_description
1 polymer ?
#
loop_
_entity_poly.entity_id
_entity_poly.type
_entity_poly.pdbx_seq_one_letter_code
_entity_poly.pdbx_strand_id
1 'polypeptide(L)'
;MNGEPPKIEIAYWLDGELQLSRTCEIARFGFVPDVGDIIADEIHDPLKVRRRVFVPMIGGRDIWWLVCDPLPDDAEIGSLLVFDKEMRVELQTLEEEARLEEQAEAMRSSRKLILQRAKRPPHTKMLTDKISEGD
;
A
#
# COMPACT_ATOMS: atom_id res chain seq x y z
N MET A 1 -11.77 15.25 5.41
CA MET A 1 -12.68 14.17 5.82
C MET A 1 -11.83 12.95 6.07
N ASN A 2 -11.70 12.51 7.32
CA ASN A 2 -11.07 11.22 7.64
C ASN A 2 -12.13 10.13 7.43
N GLY A 3 -12.43 9.86 6.15
CA GLY A 3 -13.28 8.74 5.78
C GLY A 3 -12.52 7.44 6.03
N GLU A 4 -13.20 6.43 6.56
CA GLU A 4 -12.62 5.09 6.64
C GLU A 4 -12.22 4.60 5.24
N PRO A 5 -11.12 3.83 5.10
CA PRO A 5 -10.64 3.38 3.80
C PRO A 5 -11.69 2.49 3.11
N PRO A 6 -11.90 2.56 1.79
CA PRO A 6 -12.94 1.80 1.11
C PRO A 6 -12.80 0.29 1.29
N LYS A 7 -13.93 -0.42 1.29
CA LYS A 7 -14.00 -1.89 1.38
C LYS A 7 -14.33 -2.51 0.03
N ILE A 8 -13.84 -3.73 -0.16
CA ILE A 8 -14.18 -4.61 -1.27
C ILE A 8 -15.00 -5.77 -0.74
N GLU A 9 -16.21 -5.95 -1.26
CA GLU A 9 -17.09 -7.07 -0.95
C GLU A 9 -17.10 -8.03 -2.12
N ILE A 10 -16.69 -9.28 -1.87
CA ILE A 10 -16.66 -10.33 -2.89
C ILE A 10 -17.93 -11.15 -2.75
N ALA A 11 -18.67 -11.25 -3.83
CA ALA A 11 -19.93 -11.95 -3.91
C ALA A 11 -19.99 -12.88 -5.12
N TYR A 12 -20.81 -13.92 -5.05
CA TYR A 12 -21.03 -14.86 -6.14
C TYR A 12 -22.52 -15.10 -6.32
N TRP A 13 -22.91 -15.55 -7.51
CA TRP A 13 -24.27 -15.98 -7.75
C TRP A 13 -24.43 -17.44 -7.35
N LEU A 14 -25.39 -17.72 -6.47
CA LEU A 14 -25.79 -19.07 -6.10
C LEU A 14 -27.31 -19.15 -6.13
N ASP A 15 -27.84 -20.12 -6.87
CA ASP A 15 -29.29 -20.38 -6.98
C ASP A 15 -30.15 -19.17 -7.35
N GLY A 16 -29.61 -18.25 -8.15
CA GLY A 16 -30.32 -17.05 -8.59
C GLY A 16 -30.36 -15.92 -7.57
N GLU A 17 -29.57 -16.01 -6.49
CA GLU A 17 -29.35 -14.92 -5.53
C GLU A 17 -27.86 -14.54 -5.45
N LEU A 18 -27.59 -13.27 -5.14
CA LEU A 18 -26.24 -12.78 -4.91
C LEU A 18 -25.86 -13.06 -3.45
N GLN A 19 -24.87 -13.94 -3.25
CA GLN A 19 -24.36 -14.31 -1.94
C GLN A 19 -23.06 -13.59 -1.65
N LEU A 20 -22.99 -12.91 -0.49
CA LEU A 20 -21.74 -12.32 -0.01
C LEU A 20 -20.83 -13.42 0.50
N SER A 21 -19.65 -13.56 -0.11
CA SER A 21 -18.60 -14.45 0.37
C SER A 21 -17.83 -13.81 1.52
N ARG A 22 -17.30 -12.59 1.30
CA ARG A 22 -16.43 -11.92 2.26
C ARG A 22 -16.28 -10.43 2.00
N THR A 23 -15.75 -9.74 3.00
CA THR A 23 -15.36 -8.33 2.93
C THR A 23 -13.85 -8.20 3.17
N CYS A 24 -13.17 -7.48 2.29
CA CYS A 24 -11.74 -7.21 2.33
C CYS A 24 -11.48 -5.69 2.34
N GLU A 25 -10.33 -5.28 2.85
CA GLU A 25 -9.89 -3.90 2.68
C GLU A 25 -9.20 -3.71 1.33
N ILE A 26 -9.35 -2.53 0.71
CA ILE A 26 -8.72 -2.24 -0.59
C ILE A 26 -7.20 -2.42 -0.55
N ALA A 27 -6.57 -2.13 0.59
CA ALA A 27 -5.11 -2.21 0.77
C ALA A 27 -4.56 -3.62 0.50
N ARG A 28 -5.39 -4.66 0.69
CA ARG A 28 -5.02 -6.05 0.38
C ARG A 28 -4.66 -6.26 -1.09
N PHE A 29 -5.27 -5.49 -1.97
CA PHE A 29 -5.13 -5.64 -3.42
C PHE A 29 -4.19 -4.60 -4.03
N GLY A 30 -3.85 -3.52 -3.31
CA GLY A 30 -3.13 -2.36 -3.85
C GLY A 30 -3.98 -1.48 -4.79
N PHE A 31 -4.97 -2.06 -5.47
CA PHE A 31 -5.94 -1.40 -6.35
C PHE A 31 -7.27 -2.17 -6.37
N VAL A 32 -8.32 -1.65 -7.02
CA VAL A 32 -9.59 -2.39 -7.18
C VAL A 32 -9.48 -3.30 -8.41
N PRO A 33 -9.64 -4.63 -8.26
CA PRO A 33 -9.62 -5.56 -9.40
C PRO A 33 -10.59 -5.16 -10.53
N ASP A 34 -10.17 -5.41 -11.76
CA ASP A 34 -10.92 -5.21 -12.98
C ASP A 34 -11.68 -6.48 -13.41
N VAL A 35 -12.63 -6.31 -14.34
CA VAL A 35 -13.38 -7.44 -14.90
C VAL A 35 -12.43 -8.33 -15.69
N GLY A 36 -12.44 -9.62 -15.38
CA GLY A 36 -11.54 -10.62 -15.97
C GLY A 36 -10.39 -11.00 -15.05
N ASP A 37 -10.06 -10.18 -14.05
CA ASP A 37 -8.99 -10.47 -13.10
C ASP A 37 -9.29 -11.74 -12.31
N ILE A 38 -8.23 -12.49 -12.02
CA ILE A 38 -8.29 -13.68 -11.18
C ILE A 38 -7.85 -13.28 -9.78
N ILE A 39 -8.76 -13.43 -8.82
CA ILE A 39 -8.48 -13.29 -7.41
C ILE A 39 -8.15 -14.67 -6.87
N ALA A 40 -6.87 -14.92 -6.65
CA ALA A 40 -6.42 -16.03 -5.82
C ALA A 40 -5.93 -15.50 -4.49
N ASP A 41 -6.36 -16.18 -3.44
CA ASP A 41 -5.94 -15.92 -2.08
C ASP A 41 -5.64 -17.26 -1.44
N GLU A 42 -4.77 -17.28 -0.43
CA GLU A 42 -4.30 -18.52 0.21
C GLU A 42 -5.42 -19.31 0.91
N ILE A 43 -6.62 -18.73 1.03
CA ILE A 43 -7.74 -19.26 1.81
C ILE A 43 -8.80 -19.95 0.93
N HIS A 44 -8.91 -19.67 -0.38
CA HIS A 44 -10.00 -20.17 -1.23
C HIS A 44 -9.59 -20.42 -2.69
N ASP A 45 -10.41 -21.21 -3.37
CA ASP A 45 -10.35 -21.47 -4.81
C ASP A 45 -10.32 -20.17 -5.63
N PRO A 46 -9.60 -20.17 -6.77
CA PRO A 46 -9.48 -18.99 -7.62
C PRO A 46 -10.84 -18.49 -8.10
N LEU A 47 -11.04 -17.18 -8.02
CA LEU A 47 -12.28 -16.51 -8.41
C LEU A 47 -12.01 -15.57 -9.59
N LYS A 48 -12.84 -15.60 -10.63
CA LYS A 48 -12.75 -14.63 -11.73
C LYS A 48 -13.73 -13.49 -11.51
N VAL A 49 -13.25 -12.25 -11.55
CA VAL A 49 -14.12 -11.08 -11.46
C VAL A 49 -14.97 -11.00 -12.73
N ARG A 50 -16.28 -11.11 -12.56
CA ARG A 50 -17.26 -11.01 -13.64
C ARG A 50 -17.79 -9.59 -13.77
N ARG A 51 -18.02 -8.92 -12.64
CA ARG A 51 -18.60 -7.57 -12.62
C ARG A 51 -18.11 -6.80 -11.41
N ARG A 52 -17.90 -5.50 -11.62
CA ARG A 52 -17.63 -4.52 -10.57
C ARG A 52 -18.81 -3.57 -10.40
N VAL A 53 -19.19 -3.31 -9.15
CA VAL A 53 -20.21 -2.32 -8.80
C VAL A 53 -19.67 -1.42 -7.70
N PHE A 54 -19.78 -0.11 -7.90
CA PHE A 54 -19.40 0.89 -6.91
C PHE A 54 -20.64 1.48 -6.26
N VAL A 55 -20.68 1.46 -4.93
CA VAL A 55 -21.76 2.02 -4.13
C VAL A 55 -21.18 3.13 -3.24
N PRO A 56 -21.33 4.41 -3.63
CA PRO A 56 -20.89 5.51 -2.78
C PRO A 56 -21.83 5.66 -1.58
N MET A 57 -21.28 5.83 -0.38
CA MET A 57 -22.06 5.89 0.86
C MET A 57 -21.94 7.26 1.52
N ILE A 58 -23.06 7.97 1.69
CA ILE A 58 -23.07 9.25 2.41
C ILE A 58 -22.94 8.99 3.90
N GLY A 59 -21.89 9.55 4.53
CA GLY A 59 -21.65 9.41 5.97
C GLY A 59 -21.14 8.03 6.41
N GLY A 60 -20.76 7.17 5.46
CA GLY A 60 -20.22 5.85 5.70
C GLY A 60 -18.97 5.57 4.85
N ARG A 61 -18.55 4.31 4.85
CA ARG A 61 -17.44 3.83 4.02
C ARG A 61 -17.96 3.44 2.64
N ASP A 62 -17.28 3.90 1.59
CA ASP A 62 -17.56 3.49 0.22
C ASP A 62 -17.31 1.99 0.02
N ILE A 63 -18.16 1.34 -0.80
CA ILE A 63 -18.14 -0.11 -0.99
C ILE A 63 -17.98 -0.45 -2.48
N TRP A 64 -17.00 -1.29 -2.78
CA TRP A 64 -16.78 -1.89 -4.08
C TRP A 64 -17.22 -3.36 -4.04
N TRP A 65 -18.27 -3.70 -4.77
CA TRP A 65 -18.70 -5.08 -4.94
C TRP A 65 -18.01 -5.70 -6.15
N LEU A 66 -17.36 -6.84 -5.93
CA LEU A 66 -16.82 -7.72 -6.96
C LEU A 66 -17.70 -8.96 -7.02
N VAL A 67 -18.47 -9.07 -8.10
CA VAL A 67 -19.21 -10.28 -8.42
C VAL A 67 -18.27 -11.20 -9.16
N CYS A 68 -18.04 -12.38 -8.61
CA CYS A 68 -17.09 -13.35 -9.14
C CYS A 68 -17.77 -14.67 -9.50
N ASP A 69 -17.21 -15.34 -10.50
CA ASP A 69 -17.52 -16.73 -10.81
C ASP A 69 -16.39 -17.62 -10.26
N PRO A 70 -16.70 -18.79 -9.67
CA PRO A 70 -15.66 -19.75 -9.29
C PRO A 70 -14.97 -20.28 -10.54
N LEU A 71 -13.64 -20.36 -10.50
CA LEU A 71 -12.88 -21.04 -11.54
C LEU A 71 -12.64 -22.50 -11.14
N PRO A 72 -12.69 -23.43 -12.10
CA PRO A 72 -12.24 -24.80 -11.86
C PRO A 72 -10.74 -24.79 -11.54
N ASP A 73 -10.29 -25.72 -10.70
CA ASP A 73 -8.88 -25.95 -10.42
C ASP A 73 -8.23 -26.60 -11.65
N ASP A 74 -7.65 -25.77 -12.52
CA ASP A 74 -6.96 -26.19 -13.75
C ASP A 74 -5.47 -25.82 -13.66
N ALA A 75 -4.60 -26.68 -14.19
CA ALA A 75 -3.15 -26.53 -14.15
C ALA A 75 -2.65 -25.22 -14.79
N GLU A 76 -3.38 -24.69 -15.78
CA GLU A 76 -3.10 -23.39 -16.38
C GLU A 76 -3.34 -22.24 -15.40
N ILE A 77 -4.41 -22.30 -14.61
CA ILE A 77 -4.71 -21.31 -13.58
C ILE A 77 -3.66 -21.42 -12.49
N GLY A 78 -3.35 -22.63 -12.03
CA GLY A 78 -2.27 -22.86 -11.06
C GLY A 78 -0.93 -22.22 -11.47
N SER A 79 -0.56 -22.31 -12.75
CA SER A 79 0.67 -21.69 -13.27
C SER A 79 0.63 -20.15 -13.22
N LEU A 80 -0.52 -19.55 -13.55
CA LEU A 80 -0.72 -18.09 -13.41
C LEU A 80 -0.67 -17.64 -11.95
N LEU A 81 -1.21 -18.43 -11.03
CA LEU A 81 -1.20 -18.11 -9.60
C LEU A 81 0.19 -18.18 -8.99
N VAL A 82 0.99 -19.17 -9.40
CA VAL A 82 2.40 -19.28 -9.01
C VAL A 82 3.17 -18.04 -9.49
N PHE A 83 2.99 -17.66 -10.75
CA PHE A 83 3.62 -16.46 -11.30
C PHE A 83 3.21 -15.18 -10.56
N ASP A 84 1.92 -14.98 -10.28
CA ASP A 84 1.45 -13.81 -9.52
C ASP A 84 2.05 -13.78 -8.10
N LYS A 85 2.15 -14.95 -7.44
CA LYS A 85 2.77 -15.06 -6.12
C LYS A 85 4.25 -14.70 -6.15
N GLU A 86 4.99 -15.20 -7.13
CA GLU A 86 6.41 -14.88 -7.32
C GLU A 86 6.62 -13.38 -7.55
N MET A 87 5.79 -12.78 -8.42
CA MET A 87 5.85 -11.35 -8.71
C MET A 87 5.56 -10.47 -7.47
N ARG A 88 4.58 -10.83 -6.64
CA ARG A 88 4.28 -10.07 -5.41
C ARG A 88 5.42 -10.12 -4.41
N VAL A 89 6.09 -11.27 -4.28
CA VAL A 89 7.25 -11.43 -3.41
C VAL A 89 8.41 -10.56 -3.90
N GLU A 90 8.65 -10.53 -5.21
CA GLU A 90 9.68 -9.68 -5.80
C GLU A 90 9.38 -8.18 -5.57
N LEU A 91 8.14 -7.75 -5.78
CA LEU A 91 7.69 -6.38 -5.51
C LEU A 91 7.86 -5.97 -4.04
N GLN A 92 7.46 -6.83 -3.10
CA GLN A 92 7.67 -6.58 -1.67
C GLN A 92 9.15 -6.46 -1.31
N THR A 93 10.00 -7.25 -1.96
CA THR A 93 11.45 -7.19 -1.75
C THR A 93 12.00 -5.86 -2.24
N LEU A 94 11.60 -5.41 -3.43
CA LEU A 94 11.99 -4.11 -4.00
C LEU A 94 11.51 -2.93 -3.14
N GLU A 95 10.27 -2.98 -2.64
CA GLU A 95 9.73 -1.95 -1.75
C GLU A 95 10.52 -1.86 -0.43
N GLU A 96 10.90 -3.00 0.14
CA GLU A 96 11.70 -3.03 1.37
C GLU A 96 13.13 -2.53 1.13
N GLU A 97 13.74 -2.87 0.00
CA GLU A 97 15.06 -2.34 -0.39
C GLU A 97 15.02 -0.82 -0.56
N ALA A 98 14.02 -0.29 -1.26
CA ALA A 98 13.82 1.15 -1.42
C ALA A 98 13.63 1.86 -0.07
N ARG A 99 12.86 1.24 0.85
CA ARG A 99 12.64 1.76 2.21
C ARG A 99 13.94 1.83 3.01
N LEU A 100 14.78 0.80 2.92
CA LEU A 100 16.08 0.76 3.59
C LEU A 100 17.05 1.80 3.01
N GLU A 101 17.03 2.00 1.70
CA GLU A 101 17.86 3.01 1.02
C GLU A 101 17.46 4.43 1.45
N GLU A 102 16.16 4.74 1.48
CA GLU A 102 15.63 6.04 1.93
C GLU A 102 16.03 6.32 3.40
N GLN A 103 15.93 5.32 4.28
CA GLN A 103 16.37 5.44 5.67
C GLN A 103 17.88 5.69 5.77
N ALA A 104 18.69 5.00 4.97
CA ALA A 104 20.13 5.19 4.94
C ALA A 104 20.52 6.59 4.44
N GLU A 105 19.81 7.11 3.42
CA GLU A 105 20.02 8.45 2.90
C GLU A 105 19.62 9.54 3.90
N ALA A 106 18.48 9.36 4.59
CA ALA A 106 18.05 10.24 5.67
C ALA A 106 19.06 10.29 6.83
N MET A 107 19.63 9.12 7.21
CA MET A 107 20.70 9.05 8.20
C MET A 107 21.98 9.75 7.75
N ARG A 108 22.41 9.54 6.49
CA ARG A 108 23.59 10.20 5.91
C ARG A 108 23.41 11.73 5.90
N SER A 109 22.23 12.19 5.50
CA SER A 109 21.88 13.61 5.47
C SER A 109 21.86 14.23 6.86
N SER A 110 21.26 13.55 7.83
CA SER A 110 21.25 13.98 9.25
C SER A 110 22.67 14.07 9.81
N ARG A 111 23.52 13.07 9.52
CA ARG A 111 24.92 13.05 9.97
C ARG A 111 25.73 14.21 9.36
N LYS A 112 25.54 14.53 8.08
CA LYS A 112 26.15 15.70 7.45
C LYS A 112 25.73 17.00 8.15
N LEU A 113 24.45 17.13 8.50
CA LEU A 113 23.90 18.33 9.15
C LEU A 113 24.45 18.50 10.58
N ILE A 114 24.57 17.42 11.34
CA ILE A 114 25.19 17.41 12.67
C ILE A 114 26.65 17.85 12.59
N LEU A 115 27.42 17.30 11.64
CA LEU A 115 28.82 17.66 11.44
C LEU A 115 29.00 19.13 11.01
N GLN A 116 28.10 19.66 10.16
CA GLN A 116 28.11 21.08 9.81
C GLN A 116 27.79 21.98 11.01
N ARG A 117 26.84 21.59 11.86
CA ARG A 117 26.53 22.31 13.11
C ARG A 117 27.72 22.30 14.08
N ALA A 118 28.43 21.18 14.22
CA ALA A 118 29.61 21.07 15.08
C ALA A 118 30.79 21.93 14.61
N LYS A 119 30.89 22.21 13.30
CA LYS A 119 31.92 23.11 12.72
C LYS A 119 31.57 24.59 12.82
N ARG A 120 30.34 24.96 13.21
CA ARG A 120 29.99 26.38 13.41
C ARG A 120 30.60 26.85 14.75
N PRO A 121 31.37 27.95 14.75
CA PRO A 121 31.89 28.50 15.99
C PRO A 121 30.72 28.87 16.92
N PRO A 122 30.84 28.65 18.24
CA PRO A 122 29.78 28.98 19.18
C PRO A 122 29.46 30.47 19.10
N HIS A 123 28.19 30.79 18.84
CA HIS A 123 27.67 32.14 18.67
C HIS A 123 27.92 33.05 19.90
N THR A 124 28.35 32.46 21.02
CA THR A 124 28.75 33.14 22.25
C THR A 124 30.12 33.81 22.18
N LYS A 125 31.00 33.48 21.22
CA LYS A 125 32.31 34.17 21.07
C LYS A 125 32.29 35.38 20.13
N MET A 126 31.19 35.65 19.42
CA MET A 126 31.12 36.77 18.46
C MET A 126 30.58 38.08 19.05
N LEU A 127 30.13 38.09 20.30
CA LEU A 127 29.52 39.25 20.95
C LEU A 127 30.44 39.98 21.94
N THR A 128 31.64 39.46 22.24
CA THR A 128 32.57 40.09 23.20
C THR A 128 33.68 40.92 22.57
N ASP A 129 33.93 40.80 21.26
CA ASP A 129 35.06 41.51 20.61
C ASP A 129 34.66 42.87 19.98
N LYS A 130 33.44 43.38 20.24
CA LYS A 130 32.96 44.67 19.69
C LYS A 130 32.51 45.71 20.72
N ILE A 131 32.78 45.51 22.02
CA ILE A 131 32.32 46.43 23.08
C ILE A 131 33.50 47.11 23.83
N SER A 132 34.76 46.93 23.43
CA SER A 132 35.91 47.55 24.13
C SER A 132 36.78 48.49 23.30
N GLU A 133 36.31 49.00 22.16
CA GLU A 133 36.97 50.11 21.45
C GLU A 133 35.91 51.17 21.11
N GLY A 134 35.80 52.16 21.99
CA GLY A 134 34.87 53.29 21.85
C GLY A 134 34.93 54.13 23.11
N ASP A 135 35.80 55.12 23.07
CA ASP A 135 36.00 56.21 24.05
C ASP A 135 34.70 56.85 24.57
#